data_AF-J0KG09-F1
#
_entry.id   AF-J0KG09-F1
#
_cell.length_a   1.000
_cell.length_b   1.000
_cell.length_c   1.000
_cell.angle_alpha   90.00
_cell.angle_beta   90.00
_cell.angle_gamma   90.00
#
_symmetry.space_group_name_H-M   'P 1'
#
loop_
_entity.id
_entity.type
_entity.pdbx_description
1 polymer ?
#
loop_
_entity_poly.entity_id
_entity_poly.type
_entity_poly.pdbx_seq_one_letter_code
_entity_poly.pdbx_strand_id
1 'polypeptide(L)' 'MTENSSGDCVGSGQLEHEGHVGTWKVKDGTLTVTCLTMGLAPKSALVKDNPDFLARLLLQEMHREWKRMRP' A
#
# COMPACT_ATOMS: atom_id res chain seq x y z
N MET A 1 -19.03 6.98 -23.14
CA MET A 1 -17.75 6.36 -23.54
C MET A 1 -16.68 6.92 -22.63
N THR A 2 -16.28 6.15 -21.61
CA THR A 2 -14.89 6.09 -21.12
C THR A 2 -14.71 4.69 -20.56
N GLU A 3 -14.42 3.73 -21.43
CA GLU A 3 -13.63 2.58 -21.02
C GLU A 3 -12.30 3.13 -20.52
N ASN A 4 -11.90 2.76 -19.31
CA ASN A 4 -10.49 2.83 -18.94
C ASN A 4 -10.05 1.41 -18.58
N SER A 5 -9.58 0.73 -19.61
CA SER A 5 -8.97 -0.58 -19.54
C SER A 5 -7.75 -0.55 -18.62
N SER A 6 -7.68 -1.50 -17.70
CA SER A 6 -6.43 -2.07 -17.20
C SER A 6 -6.75 -3.49 -16.74
N GLY A 7 -6.85 -4.39 -17.71
CA GLY A 7 -6.78 -5.83 -17.45
C GLY A 7 -5.36 -6.22 -17.02
N ASP A 8 -5.28 -7.31 -16.24
CA ASP A 8 -4.08 -8.07 -15.85
C ASP A 8 -3.04 -7.32 -15.00
N CYS A 9 -2.90 -7.52 -13.69
CA CYS A 9 -3.04 -8.73 -12.88
C CYS A 9 -3.30 -8.34 -11.40
N VAL A 10 -4.06 -9.18 -10.71
CA VAL A 10 -4.48 -9.02 -9.30
C VAL A 10 -3.24 -8.88 -8.40
N GLY A 11 -2.81 -7.65 -8.13
CA GLY A 11 -1.75 -7.47 -7.16
C GLY A 11 -1.13 -6.10 -6.98
N SER A 12 -1.30 -5.09 -7.81
CA SER A 12 -0.60 -3.81 -7.55
C SER A 12 -1.46 -2.57 -7.71
N GLY A 13 -1.19 -1.55 -6.90
CA GLY A 13 -1.90 -0.28 -6.93
C GLY A 13 -1.19 0.85 -6.20
N GLN A 14 -1.80 2.02 -6.24
CA GLN A 14 -1.38 3.21 -5.51
C GLN A 14 -2.46 3.60 -4.50
N LEU A 15 -2.05 4.15 -3.38
CA LEU A 15 -2.92 4.62 -2.31
C LEU A 15 -2.33 5.88 -1.68
N GLU A 16 -3.19 6.73 -1.13
CA GLU A 16 -2.79 7.97 -0.48
C GLU A 16 -3.32 7.97 0.95
N HIS A 17 -2.50 8.42 1.89
CA HIS A 17 -2.91 8.64 3.27
C HIS A 17 -2.23 9.89 3.83
N GLU A 18 -3.04 10.88 4.22
CA GLU A 18 -2.58 12.15 4.81
C GLU A 18 -1.44 12.80 4.01
N GLY A 19 -1.61 12.94 2.69
CA GLY A 19 -0.63 13.55 1.78
C GLY A 19 0.58 12.68 1.45
N HIS A 20 0.62 11.44 1.93
CA HIS A 20 1.66 10.47 1.60
C HIS A 20 1.15 9.46 0.58
N VAL A 21 1.83 9.40 -0.56
CA VAL A 21 1.53 8.45 -1.62
C VAL A 21 2.32 7.16 -1.37
N GLY A 22 1.60 6.06 -1.17
CA GLY A 22 2.12 4.72 -1.07
C GLY A 22 1.78 3.88 -2.31
N THR A 23 2.61 2.90 -2.61
CA THR A 23 2.35 1.90 -3.64
C THR A 23 2.32 0.52 -3.01
N TRP A 24 1.44 -0.35 -3.48
CA TRP A 24 1.36 -1.73 -3.02
C TRP A 24 1.50 -2.72 -4.17
N LYS A 25 2.07 -3.89 -3.87
CA LYS A 25 2.25 -5.01 -4.79
C LYS A 25 2.02 -6.34 -4.06
N VAL A 26 1.35 -7.29 -4.70
CA VAL A 26 1.08 -8.64 -4.22
C VAL A 26 1.89 -9.57 -5.09
N LYS A 27 2.69 -10.39 -4.44
CA LYS A 27 3.51 -11.40 -5.08
C LYS A 27 3.42 -12.67 -4.22
N ASP A 28 3.07 -13.79 -4.84
CA ASP A 28 2.93 -15.09 -4.14
C ASP A 28 2.01 -15.01 -2.91
N GLY A 29 0.88 -14.28 -3.04
CA GLY A 29 -0.06 -14.06 -1.93
C GLY A 29 0.44 -13.11 -0.83
N THR A 30 1.62 -12.51 -0.98
CA THR A 30 2.17 -11.53 -0.03
C THR A 30 2.02 -10.13 -0.59
N LEU A 31 1.26 -9.29 0.10
CA LEU A 31 1.17 -7.87 -0.17
C LEU A 31 2.34 -7.13 0.46
N THR A 32 2.95 -6.22 -0.28
CA THR A 32 4.02 -5.33 0.15
C THR A 32 3.58 -3.90 -0.13
N VAL A 33 3.59 -3.04 0.88
CA VAL A 33 3.33 -1.60 0.79
C VAL A 33 4.63 -0.85 0.99
N THR A 34 4.87 0.11 0.12
CA THR A 34 6.01 1.02 0.17
C THR A 34 5.51 2.45 0.16
N CYS A 35 6.06 3.31 1.02
CA CYS A 35 5.80 4.75 1.01
C CYS A 35 7.11 5.52 1.15
N LEU A 36 7.60 6.05 0.04
CA LEU A 36 8.92 6.69 -0.04
C LEU A 36 8.97 8.00 0.76
N THR A 37 7.87 8.74 0.84
CA THR A 37 7.79 10.02 1.55
C THR A 37 7.90 9.88 3.06
N MET A 38 7.56 8.70 3.60
CA MET A 38 7.70 8.42 5.03
C MET A 38 9.12 7.94 5.41
N GLY A 39 9.96 7.58 4.44
CA GLY A 39 11.32 7.07 4.73
C GLY A 39 11.33 5.79 5.58
N LEU A 40 10.23 5.04 5.60
CA LEU A 40 10.09 3.79 6.35
C LEU A 40 10.42 2.58 5.49
N ALA A 41 10.84 1.49 6.14
CA ALA A 41 10.94 0.20 5.48
C ALA A 41 9.55 -0.24 4.95
N PRO A 42 9.49 -0.89 3.78
CA PRO A 42 8.24 -1.45 3.27
C PRO A 42 7.62 -2.42 4.27
N LYS A 43 6.29 -2.44 4.36
CA LYS A 43 5.54 -3.41 5.17
C LYS A 43 4.91 -4.48 4.32
N SER A 44 4.99 -5.73 4.76
CA SER A 44 4.45 -6.86 4.04
C SER A 44 3.52 -7.73 4.89
N ALA A 45 2.44 -8.24 4.30
CA ALA A 45 1.50 -9.14 4.95
C ALA A 45 0.87 -10.12 3.96
N LEU A 46 0.47 -11.31 4.44
CA LEU A 46 -0.25 -12.29 3.63
C LEU A 46 -1.65 -11.78 3.28
N VAL A 47 -1.99 -11.81 1.99
CA VAL A 47 -3.32 -11.52 1.47
C VAL A 47 -4.18 -12.75 1.62
N LYS A 48 -5.33 -12.59 2.29
CA LYS A 48 -6.38 -13.61 2.32
C LYS A 48 -7.46 -13.29 1.31
N ASP A 49 -8.20 -12.20 1.53
CA ASP A 49 -9.41 -11.90 0.77
C ASP A 49 -9.39 -10.54 0.06
N ASN A 50 -8.79 -9.50 0.66
CA ASN A 50 -8.85 -8.14 0.12
C ASN A 50 -7.50 -7.40 0.22
N PRO A 51 -6.70 -7.39 -0.86
CA PRO A 51 -5.41 -6.72 -0.86
C PRO A 51 -5.52 -5.19 -0.76
N ASP A 52 -6.55 -4.57 -1.32
CA ASP A 52 -6.70 -3.09 -1.28
C ASP A 52 -6.94 -2.60 0.16
N PHE A 53 -7.83 -3.29 0.90
CA PHE A 53 -8.07 -3.00 2.32
C PHE A 53 -6.80 -3.20 3.16
N LEU A 54 -6.11 -4.32 2.95
CA LEU A 54 -4.86 -4.62 3.66
C LEU A 54 -3.76 -3.59 3.34
N ALA A 55 -3.66 -3.15 2.09
CA ALA A 55 -2.71 -2.13 1.68
C ALA A 55 -2.95 -0.79 2.39
N ARG A 56 -4.21 -0.37 2.49
CA ARG A 56 -4.60 0.85 3.23
C ARG A 56 -4.28 0.73 4.71
N LEU A 57 -4.57 -0.41 5.33
CA LEU A 57 -4.27 -0.68 6.73
C LEU A 57 -2.76 -0.58 7.00
N LEU A 58 -1.94 -1.19 6.13
CA LEU A 58 -0.49 -1.12 6.25
C LEU A 58 0.05 0.29 6.03
N LEU A 59 -0.49 1.07 5.09
CA LEU A 59 -0.07 2.48 4.94
C LEU A 59 -0.45 3.32 6.17
N GLN A 60 -1.61 3.11 6.76
CA GLN A 60 -2.00 3.78 8.00
C GLN A 60 -1.05 3.43 9.16
N GLU A 61 -0.64 2.17 9.26
CA GLU A 61 0.31 1.73 10.27
C GLU A 61 1.70 2.34 10.04
N MET A 62 2.17 2.37 8.80
CA MET A 62 3.39 3.09 8.41
C MET A 62 3.28 4.57 8.80
N HIS A 63 2.17 5.22 8.50
CA HIS A 63 1.99 6.63 8.85
C HIS A 63 2.01 6.88 10.36
N ARG A 64 1.40 5.99 11.14
CA ARG A 64 1.43 6.04 12.61
C ARG A 64 2.85 5.90 13.16
N GLU A 65 3.65 5.02 12.57
CA GLU A 65 5.06 4.82 12.94
C GLU A 65 5.90 6.04 12.59
N TRP A 66 5.70 6.60 11.40
CA TRP A 66 6.33 7.84 10.96
C TRP A 66 5.99 9.02 11.89
N LYS A 67 4.70 9.16 12.28
CA LYS A 67 4.25 10.17 13.24
C LYS A 67 4.95 10.04 14.59
N ARG A 68 5.27 8.81 15.03
CA ARG A 68 5.99 8.56 16.29
C ARG A 68 7.49 8.84 16.20
N MET A 69 8.09 8.67 15.01
CA MET A 69 9.52 8.91 14.80
C MET A 69 9.84 10.36 14.46
N ARG A 70 8.83 11.20 14.19
CA ARG A 70 9.01 12.63 14.07
C ARG A 70 9.13 13.27 15.47
N PRO A 71 10.22 14.02 15.75
CA PRO A 71 10.37 14.80 16.97
C PRO A 71 9.42 16.01 17.03
#